data_AF-A0A8J3BD96-F1
#
_entry.id   AF-A0A8J3BD96-F1
#
_cell.length_a   1.000
_cell.length_b   1.000
_cell.length_c   1.000
_cell.angle_alpha   90.00
_cell.angle_beta   90.00
_cell.angle_gamma   90.00
#
_symmetry.space_group_name_H-M   'P 1'
#
loop_
_entity.id
_entity.type
_entity.pdbx_description
1 polymer ?
#
loop_
_entity_poly.entity_id
_entity_poly.type
_entity_poly.pdbx_seq_one_letter_code
_entity_poly.pdbx_strand_id
1 'polypeptide(L)'
;MLRVTRPSRRGVFAGLLAGGLLVGGLAFAAGENVIHLPVTIPAFHWQVDGQPVKTSDRPGFVHNGTAYVPSAFLYNGTTYVPIRFVSELLGYSITYDPQTKTISIDTKRGGKEAIPYRVIPRHDAPPDIQQWIDRHFRNEGAYVSRTADATYVLISRGEKPTAGYGIAVQAVTCKDGGIVVTVRTIDPQPGDIVAEVITYPHVVVKLDAQSKPIRVVTTDGREIPLQEAER
;
A
#
# COMPACT_ATOMS: atom_id res chain seq x y z
N MET A 1 -2.28 69.84 -29.35
CA MET A 1 -3.36 68.98 -28.83
C MET A 1 -3.59 69.41 -27.38
N LEU A 2 -4.58 70.26 -27.06
CA LEU A 2 -6.02 69.99 -26.88
C LEU A 2 -6.31 68.87 -25.84
N ARG A 3 -7.18 69.03 -24.83
CA ARG A 3 -7.97 70.22 -24.40
C ARG A 3 -8.46 70.06 -22.94
N VAL A 4 -8.39 71.17 -22.18
CA VAL A 4 -9.31 71.72 -21.13
C VAL A 4 -10.57 70.86 -20.82
N THR A 5 -11.08 70.65 -19.58
CA THR A 5 -11.70 71.68 -18.69
C THR A 5 -12.09 71.13 -17.30
N ARG A 6 -12.08 71.96 -16.23
CA ARG A 6 -12.90 71.82 -14.99
C ARG A 6 -14.04 72.85 -15.04
N PRO A 7 -15.26 72.57 -14.53
CA PRO A 7 -15.63 72.92 -13.15
C PRO A 7 -16.46 71.78 -12.48
N SER A 8 -17.20 71.89 -11.36
CA SER A 8 -17.64 73.04 -10.54
C SER A 8 -17.76 72.71 -9.01
N ARG A 9 -18.95 72.90 -8.40
CA ARG A 9 -19.35 72.68 -7.00
C ARG A 9 -20.89 72.57 -6.94
N ARG A 10 -21.47 71.78 -6.01
CA ARG A 10 -22.70 72.13 -5.23
C ARG A 10 -22.66 71.46 -3.84
N GLY A 11 -23.20 72.14 -2.82
CA GLY A 11 -23.54 71.54 -1.50
C GLY A 11 -24.86 70.76 -1.56
N VAL A 12 -25.56 70.42 -0.47
CA VAL A 12 -25.68 71.03 0.88
C VAL A 12 -26.15 69.97 1.91
N PHE A 13 -25.95 70.26 3.20
CA PHE A 13 -26.50 69.62 4.42
C PHE A 13 -27.88 68.91 4.33
N ALA A 14 -28.07 67.85 5.13
CA ALA A 14 -29.28 67.67 5.98
C ALA A 14 -29.13 66.59 7.08
N GLY A 15 -29.47 66.95 8.32
CA GLY A 15 -30.55 66.26 9.07
C GLY A 15 -30.31 64.88 9.72
N LEU A 16 -29.83 64.92 10.95
CA LEU A 16 -29.95 63.89 11.99
C LEU A 16 -31.39 63.38 12.23
N LEU A 17 -31.60 62.08 12.49
CA LEU A 17 -32.48 61.59 13.59
C LEU A 17 -32.33 60.07 13.89
N ALA A 18 -32.57 59.74 15.15
CA ALA A 18 -32.20 58.52 15.88
C ALA A 18 -32.94 57.20 15.52
N GLY A 19 -32.34 56.07 15.90
CA GLY A 19 -33.01 54.76 15.87
C GLY A 19 -32.18 53.56 16.37
N GLY A 20 -32.16 53.31 17.69
CA GLY A 20 -31.86 51.99 18.27
C GLY A 20 -30.42 51.70 18.72
N LEU A 21 -30.22 51.59 20.04
CA LEU A 21 -29.12 50.80 20.60
C LEU A 21 -29.39 49.31 20.32
N LEU A 22 -28.43 48.60 19.74
CA LEU A 22 -28.28 47.16 19.94
C LEU A 22 -26.89 46.89 20.49
N VAL A 23 -26.84 46.45 21.75
CA VAL A 23 -25.63 46.01 22.42
C VAL A 23 -25.22 44.66 21.83
N GLY A 24 -24.22 44.65 20.96
CA GLY A 24 -23.50 43.47 20.52
C GLY A 24 -22.06 43.56 21.00
N GLY A 25 -21.71 42.85 22.06
CA GLY A 25 -20.35 42.84 22.58
C GLY A 25 -19.38 42.27 21.54
N LEU A 26 -18.38 43.05 21.14
CA LEU A 26 -17.23 42.53 20.41
C LEU A 26 -16.40 41.67 21.37
N ALA A 27 -16.64 40.36 21.33
CA ALA A 27 -15.78 39.40 21.98
C ALA A 27 -14.40 39.45 21.30
N PHE A 28 -13.37 39.83 22.05
CA PHE A 28 -11.99 39.65 21.61
C PHE A 28 -11.72 38.15 21.53
N ALA A 29 -11.43 37.64 20.32
CA ALA A 29 -10.88 36.30 20.18
C ALA A 29 -9.51 36.26 20.87
N ALA A 30 -9.35 35.37 21.85
CA ALA A 30 -8.07 35.18 22.50
C ALA A 30 -7.04 34.71 21.47
N GLY A 31 -5.88 35.38 21.43
CA GLY A 31 -4.82 35.05 20.46
C GLY A 31 -4.32 33.63 20.67
N GLU A 32 -4.18 32.89 19.58
CA GLU A 32 -3.56 31.57 19.61
C GLU A 32 -2.09 31.70 20.03
N ASN A 33 -1.66 30.92 21.04
CA ASN A 33 -0.27 30.86 21.46
C ASN A 33 0.58 30.12 20.41
N VAL A 34 1.01 30.83 19.37
CA VAL A 34 1.88 30.29 18.33
C VAL A 34 3.29 30.10 18.89
N ILE A 35 3.69 28.84 19.11
CA ILE A 35 5.05 28.48 19.52
C ILE A 35 5.93 28.38 18.26
N HIS A 36 6.90 29.27 18.13
CA HIS A 36 7.92 29.18 17.09
C HIS A 36 9.02 28.18 17.51
N LEU A 37 9.13 27.07 16.78
CA LEU A 37 10.18 26.06 16.95
C LEU A 37 11.32 26.31 15.95
N PRO A 38 12.50 26.77 16.37
CA PRO A 38 13.65 26.91 15.48
C PRO A 38 14.22 25.53 15.14
N VAL A 39 14.21 25.16 13.85
CA VAL A 39 14.68 23.86 13.34
C VAL A 39 15.67 24.04 12.20
N THR A 40 16.53 23.04 11.97
CA THR A 40 17.42 22.99 10.80
C THR A 40 16.93 21.90 9.84
N ILE A 41 16.93 22.17 8.53
CA ILE A 41 16.47 21.23 7.50
C ILE A 41 17.65 20.93 6.55
N PRO A 42 18.56 20.01 6.90
CA PRO A 42 19.60 19.56 5.99
C PRO A 42 19.01 18.64 4.90
N ALA A 43 19.80 18.37 3.85
CA ALA A 43 19.43 17.38 2.85
C ALA A 43 19.62 15.96 3.42
N PHE A 44 18.53 15.19 3.50
CA PHE A 44 18.56 13.78 3.90
C PHE A 44 18.50 12.86 2.67
N HIS A 45 19.23 11.75 2.73
CA HIS A 45 19.22 10.71 1.71
C HIS A 45 18.49 9.47 2.25
N TRP A 46 17.50 8.98 1.51
CA TRP A 46 16.62 7.89 1.93
C TRP A 46 16.89 6.64 1.10
N GLN A 47 17.01 5.49 1.77
CA GLN A 47 17.17 4.19 1.13
C GLN A 47 16.31 3.14 1.84
N VAL A 48 15.78 2.18 1.09
CA VAL A 48 15.11 0.97 1.59
C VAL A 48 15.75 -0.21 0.87
N ASP A 49 16.20 -1.23 1.60
CA ASP A 49 16.91 -2.41 1.07
C ASP A 49 18.10 -2.05 0.13
N GLY A 50 18.81 -0.97 0.46
CA GLY A 50 19.93 -0.42 -0.32
C GLY A 50 19.53 0.36 -1.58
N GLN A 51 18.24 0.42 -1.92
CA GLN A 51 17.74 1.17 -3.09
C GLN A 51 17.36 2.61 -2.69
N PRO A 52 17.76 3.63 -3.47
CA PRO A 52 17.42 5.02 -3.19
C PRO A 52 15.93 5.29 -3.38
N VAL A 53 15.31 5.91 -2.36
CA VAL A 53 13.90 6.28 -2.40
C VAL A 53 13.75 7.65 -3.06
N LYS A 54 13.03 7.71 -4.20
CA LYS A 54 12.64 8.97 -4.82
C LYS A 54 11.30 9.46 -4.24
N THR A 55 11.34 10.54 -3.47
CA THR A 55 10.19 11.04 -2.70
C THR A 55 9.60 12.35 -3.21
N SER A 56 10.38 13.11 -3.98
CA SER A 56 10.05 14.43 -4.54
C SER A 56 11.03 14.77 -5.66
N ASP A 57 10.65 15.74 -6.47
CA ASP A 57 11.50 16.56 -7.36
C ASP A 57 12.34 17.61 -6.62
N ARG A 58 11.97 17.98 -5.38
CA ARG A 58 12.64 19.00 -4.56
C ARG A 58 13.54 18.35 -3.50
N PRO A 59 14.87 18.57 -3.55
CA PRO A 59 15.80 18.01 -2.57
C PRO A 59 15.43 18.37 -1.13
N GLY A 60 15.38 17.36 -0.24
CA GLY A 60 15.05 17.53 1.17
C GLY A 60 13.56 17.53 1.53
N PHE A 61 12.65 17.46 0.54
CA PHE A 61 11.19 17.47 0.76
C PHE A 61 10.51 16.14 0.35
N VAL A 62 9.29 15.94 0.82
CA VAL A 62 8.37 14.86 0.41
C VAL A 62 7.00 15.45 0.08
N HIS A 63 6.26 14.83 -0.85
CA HIS A 63 4.91 15.28 -1.23
C HIS A 63 3.84 14.60 -0.39
N ASN A 64 3.11 15.35 0.45
CA ASN A 64 2.09 14.83 1.37
C ASN A 64 0.65 15.02 0.85
N GLY A 65 0.45 14.78 -0.45
CA GLY A 65 -0.84 14.92 -1.15
C GLY A 65 -1.27 16.36 -1.46
N THR A 66 -1.03 17.32 -0.56
CA THR A 66 -1.46 18.73 -0.70
C THR A 66 -0.32 19.74 -0.79
N ALA A 67 0.89 19.39 -0.34
CA ALA A 67 2.06 20.26 -0.34
C ALA A 67 3.37 19.46 -0.23
N TYR A 68 4.48 20.14 -0.49
CA TYR A 68 5.82 19.68 -0.10
C TYR A 68 6.05 19.98 1.39
N VAL A 69 6.48 18.97 2.15
CA VAL A 69 6.89 19.11 3.55
C VAL A 69 8.32 18.61 3.74
N PRO A 70 9.09 19.09 4.74
CA PRO A 70 10.44 18.60 5.00
C PRO A 70 10.47 17.08 5.21
N SER A 71 11.43 16.40 4.58
CA SER A 71 11.60 14.95 4.69
C SER A 71 12.06 14.51 6.07
N ALA A 72 12.81 15.37 6.77
CA ALA A 72 13.08 15.34 8.20
C ALA A 72 13.60 16.73 8.62
N PHE A 73 13.71 16.98 9.92
CA PHE A 73 14.33 18.19 10.47
C PHE A 73 15.10 17.88 11.74
N LEU A 74 16.16 18.66 12.01
CA LEU A 74 16.93 18.60 13.25
C LEU A 74 16.37 19.63 14.24
N TYR A 75 16.05 19.17 15.44
CA TYR A 75 15.66 20.00 16.58
C TYR A 75 16.42 19.54 17.83
N ASN A 76 17.16 20.45 18.47
CA ASN A 76 17.98 20.18 19.66
C ASN A 76 18.88 18.92 19.52
N GLY A 77 19.57 18.78 18.38
CA GLY A 77 20.44 17.63 18.08
C GLY A 77 19.71 16.33 17.72
N THR A 78 18.37 16.28 17.79
CA THR A 78 17.56 15.10 17.45
C THR A 78 16.93 15.27 16.07
N THR A 79 17.01 14.23 15.23
CA THR A 79 16.36 14.20 13.92
C THR A 79 14.92 13.70 14.06
N TYR A 80 13.97 14.54 13.65
CA TYR A 80 12.55 14.22 13.59
C TYR A 80 12.14 13.91 12.17
N VAL A 81 11.44 12.80 11.97
CA VAL A 81 11.02 12.29 10.66
C VAL A 81 9.48 12.24 10.60
N PRO A 82 8.82 12.62 9.49
CA PRO A 82 7.37 12.51 9.37
C PRO A 82 6.92 11.05 9.46
N ILE A 83 6.14 10.73 10.50
CA ILE A 83 5.68 9.37 10.79
C ILE A 83 4.90 8.73 9.62
N ARG A 84 4.12 9.53 8.89
CA ARG A 84 3.41 9.11 7.67
C ARG A 84 4.38 8.61 6.60
N PHE A 85 5.41 9.39 6.31
CA PHE A 85 6.41 9.06 5.30
C PHE A 85 7.11 7.74 5.61
N VAL A 86 7.57 7.54 6.85
CA VAL A 86 8.20 6.27 7.26
C VAL A 86 7.20 5.10 7.18
N SER A 87 5.97 5.28 7.64
CA SER A 87 4.94 4.23 7.62
C SER A 87 4.58 3.81 6.19
N GLU A 88 4.38 4.77 5.28
CA GLU A 88 4.05 4.52 3.88
C GLU A 88 5.22 3.86 3.14
N LEU A 89 6.48 4.24 3.42
CA LEU A 89 7.65 3.55 2.87
C LEU A 89 7.76 2.09 3.32
N LEU A 90 7.33 1.77 4.54
CA LEU A 90 7.28 0.40 5.06
C LEU A 90 6.01 -0.36 4.60
N GLY A 91 5.12 0.28 3.84
CA GLY A 91 3.89 -0.30 3.32
C GLY A 91 2.76 -0.42 4.35
N TYR A 92 2.79 0.40 5.41
CA TYR A 92 1.72 0.53 6.40
C TYR A 92 0.79 1.69 6.05
N SER A 93 -0.50 1.52 6.28
CA SER A 93 -1.45 2.64 6.20
C SER A 93 -1.50 3.41 7.52
N ILE A 94 -1.69 4.73 7.42
CA ILE A 94 -1.76 5.62 8.58
C ILE A 94 -3.00 6.50 8.49
N THR A 95 -3.74 6.58 9.59
CA THR A 95 -4.91 7.47 9.73
C THR A 95 -4.73 8.41 10.92
N TYR A 96 -5.41 9.56 10.88
CA TYR A 96 -5.45 10.53 11.96
C TYR A 96 -6.90 10.88 12.24
N ASP A 97 -7.36 10.62 13.47
CA ASP A 97 -8.65 11.10 13.96
C ASP A 97 -8.46 12.47 14.63
N PRO A 98 -8.99 13.57 14.07
CA PRO A 98 -8.86 14.89 14.66
C PRO A 98 -9.68 15.08 15.94
N GLN A 99 -10.69 14.25 16.21
CA GLN A 99 -11.52 14.36 17.41
C GLN A 99 -10.78 13.84 18.64
N THR A 100 -10.21 12.63 18.56
CA THR A 100 -9.43 12.03 19.64
C THR A 100 -7.94 12.40 19.62
N LYS A 101 -7.48 13.03 18.52
CA LYS A 101 -6.05 13.27 18.21
C LYS A 101 -5.23 11.97 18.09
N THR A 102 -5.89 10.86 17.78
CA THR A 102 -5.25 9.55 17.65
C THR A 102 -4.62 9.40 16.27
N ILE A 103 -3.35 8.97 16.25
CA ILE A 103 -2.68 8.48 15.05
C ILE A 103 -2.73 6.95 15.10
N SER A 104 -3.38 6.32 14.12
CA SER A 104 -3.42 4.87 13.99
C SER A 104 -2.52 4.43 12.84
N ILE A 105 -1.63 3.48 13.10
CA ILE A 105 -0.76 2.84 12.09
C ILE A 105 -1.20 1.39 11.97
N ASP A 106 -1.79 1.06 10.82
CA ASP A 106 -2.22 -0.29 10.52
C ASP A 106 -1.06 -1.05 9.86
N THR A 107 -0.36 -1.86 10.66
CA THR A 107 0.69 -2.79 10.19
C THR A 107 0.12 -3.93 9.33
N LYS A 108 -1.21 -4.10 9.32
CA LYS A 108 -1.93 -4.96 8.39
C LYS A 108 -1.86 -4.32 6.99
N ARG A 109 -1.04 -4.89 6.09
CA ARG A 109 -1.06 -4.58 4.65
C ARG A 109 -2.49 -4.76 4.09
N GLY A 110 -3.29 -3.69 4.09
CA GLY A 110 -4.67 -3.68 3.60
C GLY A 110 -5.61 -4.70 4.25
N GLY A 111 -5.82 -4.64 5.56
CA GLY A 111 -6.88 -5.43 6.25
C GLY A 111 -6.70 -6.95 6.22
N LYS A 112 -5.53 -7.42 5.79
CA LYS A 112 -5.18 -8.82 5.58
C LYS A 112 -4.13 -9.23 6.61
N GLU A 113 -4.45 -10.22 7.44
CA GLU A 113 -3.49 -10.82 8.38
C GLU A 113 -2.52 -11.69 7.58
N ALA A 114 -1.21 -11.37 7.60
CA ALA A 114 -0.23 -12.16 6.86
C ALA A 114 -0.01 -13.53 7.53
N ILE A 115 -0.12 -14.61 6.75
CA ILE A 115 0.08 -15.97 7.23
C ILE A 115 1.51 -16.40 6.83
N PRO A 116 2.36 -16.83 7.78
CA PRO A 116 3.66 -17.39 7.47
C PRO A 116 3.53 -18.59 6.52
N TYR A 117 4.38 -18.64 5.50
CA TYR A 117 4.40 -19.70 4.51
C TYR A 117 5.81 -19.99 4.03
N ARG A 118 6.01 -21.16 3.42
CA ARG A 118 7.23 -21.49 2.68
C ARG A 118 6.86 -21.98 1.30
N VAL A 119 7.57 -21.53 0.27
CA VAL A 119 7.57 -22.23 -1.03
C VAL A 119 8.55 -23.38 -0.91
N ILE A 120 8.12 -24.61 -1.19
CA ILE A 120 8.97 -25.80 -1.10
C ILE A 120 9.18 -26.43 -2.49
N PRO A 121 10.38 -26.92 -2.80
CA PRO A 121 10.59 -27.86 -3.90
C PRO A 121 9.73 -29.11 -3.74
N ARG A 122 9.31 -29.70 -4.86
CA ARG A 122 8.55 -30.96 -4.88
C ARG A 122 9.25 -32.08 -4.10
N HIS A 123 10.58 -32.21 -4.20
CA HIS A 123 11.34 -33.26 -3.53
C HIS A 123 11.48 -33.06 -2.01
N ASP A 124 11.24 -31.86 -1.49
CA ASP A 124 11.25 -31.54 -0.05
C ASP A 124 9.90 -31.80 0.63
N ALA A 125 8.86 -32.15 -0.14
CA ALA A 125 7.56 -32.50 0.40
C ALA A 125 7.54 -33.94 0.96
N PRO A 126 6.67 -34.26 1.95
CA PRO A 126 6.44 -35.63 2.40
C PRO A 126 6.05 -36.58 1.25
N PRO A 127 6.38 -37.89 1.28
CA PRO A 127 6.20 -38.79 0.14
C PRO A 127 4.77 -38.93 -0.40
N ASP A 128 3.76 -38.83 0.47
CA ASP A 128 2.34 -38.78 0.12
C ASP A 128 1.99 -37.47 -0.61
N ILE A 129 2.53 -36.35 -0.14
CA ILE A 129 2.39 -35.03 -0.77
C ILE A 129 3.14 -34.98 -2.12
N GLN A 130 4.28 -35.67 -2.27
CA GLN A 130 4.94 -35.83 -3.57
C GLN A 130 4.03 -36.55 -4.57
N GLN A 131 3.49 -37.72 -4.20
CA GLN A 131 2.56 -38.47 -5.06
C GLN A 131 1.30 -37.66 -5.40
N TRP A 132 0.81 -36.84 -4.46
CA TRP A 132 -0.28 -35.90 -4.73
C TRP A 132 0.11 -34.81 -5.73
N ILE A 133 1.28 -34.17 -5.57
CA ILE A 133 1.80 -33.19 -6.56
C ILE A 133 1.88 -33.84 -7.95
N ASP A 134 2.41 -35.06 -8.03
CA ASP A 134 2.62 -35.80 -9.28
C ASP A 134 1.32 -36.05 -10.07
N ARG A 135 0.21 -36.29 -9.37
CA ARG A 135 -1.12 -36.47 -9.97
C ARG A 135 -1.70 -35.18 -10.56
N HIS A 136 -1.30 -34.02 -10.05
CA HIS A 136 -1.98 -32.74 -10.34
C HIS A 136 -1.13 -31.69 -11.07
N PHE A 137 0.21 -31.71 -10.98
CA PHE A 137 1.05 -30.62 -11.49
C PHE A 137 0.98 -30.37 -13.00
N ARG A 138 0.49 -31.33 -13.79
CA ARG A 138 0.29 -31.18 -15.25
C ARG A 138 -1.02 -30.51 -15.64
N ASN A 139 -1.97 -30.42 -14.71
CA ASN A 139 -3.28 -29.82 -14.93
C ASN A 139 -3.24 -28.34 -14.49
N GLU A 140 -3.87 -27.45 -15.25
CA GLU A 140 -3.97 -26.04 -14.84
C GLU A 140 -5.01 -25.87 -13.73
N GLY A 141 -4.62 -25.20 -12.65
CA GLY A 141 -5.49 -24.98 -11.50
C GLY A 141 -4.74 -24.83 -10.18
N ALA A 142 -5.52 -24.72 -9.10
CA ALA A 142 -5.03 -24.80 -7.74
C ALA A 142 -5.56 -26.07 -7.06
N TYR A 143 -4.73 -26.70 -6.24
CA TYR A 143 -5.08 -27.91 -5.49
C TYR A 143 -4.67 -27.75 -4.02
N VAL A 144 -5.48 -28.25 -3.10
CA VAL A 144 -5.15 -28.30 -1.66
C VAL A 144 -5.08 -29.73 -1.15
N SER A 145 -4.06 -30.02 -0.34
CA SER A 145 -3.97 -31.22 0.49
C SER A 145 -3.68 -30.82 1.94
N ARG A 146 -4.40 -31.44 2.88
CA ARG A 146 -4.28 -31.17 4.33
C ARG A 146 -3.78 -32.40 5.05
N THR A 147 -2.70 -32.23 5.81
CA THR A 147 -2.12 -33.25 6.71
C THR A 147 -2.42 -32.86 8.17
N ALA A 148 -1.96 -33.65 9.14
CA ALA A 148 -2.07 -33.28 10.56
C ALA A 148 -1.22 -32.04 10.90
N ASP A 149 -0.02 -31.93 10.30
CA ASP A 149 0.99 -30.93 10.68
C ASP A 149 0.98 -29.69 9.78
N ALA A 150 0.51 -29.81 8.53
CA ALA A 150 0.64 -28.79 7.50
C ALA A 150 -0.47 -28.83 6.45
N THR A 151 -0.75 -27.67 5.86
CA THR A 151 -1.58 -27.53 4.65
C THR A 151 -0.70 -27.19 3.45
N TYR A 152 -0.85 -27.94 2.37
CA TYR A 152 -0.11 -27.77 1.12
C TYR A 152 -1.03 -27.25 0.02
N VAL A 153 -0.64 -26.18 -0.65
CA VAL A 153 -1.35 -25.63 -1.81
C VAL A 153 -0.43 -25.71 -3.03
N LEU A 154 -0.83 -26.53 -4.00
CA LEU A 154 -0.18 -26.61 -5.31
C LEU A 154 -0.89 -25.62 -6.23
N ILE A 155 -0.13 -24.75 -6.90
CA ILE A 155 -0.63 -23.92 -7.99
C ILE A 155 0.14 -24.34 -9.24
N SER A 156 -0.56 -24.73 -10.30
CA SER A 156 0.03 -25.09 -11.58
C SER A 156 -0.62 -24.34 -12.74
N ARG A 157 0.20 -24.02 -13.74
CA ARG A 157 -0.25 -23.47 -15.03
C ARG A 157 -0.57 -24.55 -16.07
N GLY A 158 -0.51 -25.82 -15.69
CA GLY A 158 -0.60 -26.94 -16.61
C GLY A 158 0.52 -26.94 -17.65
N GLU A 159 0.26 -27.54 -18.80
CA GLU A 159 1.22 -27.59 -19.91
C GLU A 159 1.48 -26.21 -20.53
N LYS A 160 2.75 -25.93 -20.85
CA LYS A 160 3.17 -24.74 -21.61
C LYS A 160 4.21 -25.11 -22.67
N PRO A 161 4.15 -24.53 -23.88
CA PRO A 161 4.92 -25.01 -25.04
C PRO A 161 6.40 -24.60 -25.02
N THR A 162 6.79 -23.66 -24.16
CA THR A 162 8.16 -23.13 -24.08
C THR A 162 8.63 -23.00 -22.64
N ALA A 163 9.94 -22.78 -22.47
CA ALA A 163 10.52 -22.25 -21.24
C ALA A 163 10.13 -20.78 -21.01
N GLY A 164 10.36 -20.27 -19.80
CA GLY A 164 10.10 -18.87 -19.41
C GLY A 164 8.73 -18.63 -18.77
N TYR A 165 7.78 -19.57 -18.89
CA TYR A 165 6.56 -19.54 -18.07
C TYR A 165 6.86 -19.87 -16.60
N GLY A 166 6.24 -19.15 -15.68
CA GLY A 166 6.44 -19.33 -14.23
C GLY A 166 5.25 -18.89 -13.37
N ILE A 167 5.38 -19.14 -12.06
CA ILE A 167 4.50 -18.63 -11.00
C ILE A 167 5.40 -18.10 -9.87
N ALA A 168 5.08 -16.91 -9.35
CA ALA A 168 5.73 -16.35 -8.17
C ALA A 168 4.68 -16.05 -7.09
N VAL A 169 4.78 -16.72 -5.94
CA VAL A 169 3.92 -16.44 -4.78
C VAL A 169 4.26 -15.05 -4.23
N GLN A 170 3.25 -14.21 -4.04
CA GLN A 170 3.40 -12.83 -3.57
C GLN A 170 3.08 -12.71 -2.08
N ALA A 171 1.97 -13.32 -1.66
CA ALA A 171 1.51 -13.29 -0.27
C ALA A 171 0.58 -14.47 0.03
N VAL A 172 0.50 -14.84 1.31
CA VAL A 172 -0.60 -15.65 1.86
C VAL A 172 -1.21 -14.85 3.00
N THR A 173 -2.53 -14.68 2.99
CA THR A 173 -3.21 -13.78 3.93
C THR A 173 -4.55 -14.32 4.41
N CYS A 174 -4.93 -14.08 5.66
CA CYS A 174 -6.31 -14.27 6.11
C CYS A 174 -7.15 -13.05 5.71
N LYS A 175 -8.28 -13.27 5.04
CA LYS A 175 -9.28 -12.25 4.70
C LYS A 175 -10.68 -12.87 4.80
N ASP A 176 -11.64 -12.16 5.38
CA ASP A 176 -13.05 -12.57 5.44
C ASP A 176 -13.27 -13.99 6.02
N GLY A 177 -12.43 -14.40 6.99
CA GLY A 177 -12.43 -15.74 7.60
C GLY A 177 -11.72 -16.84 6.78
N GLY A 178 -11.41 -16.60 5.51
CA GLY A 178 -10.68 -17.52 4.63
C GLY A 178 -9.20 -17.14 4.44
N ILE A 179 -8.45 -18.04 3.82
CA ILE A 179 -7.05 -17.85 3.42
C ILE A 179 -7.01 -17.53 1.94
N VAL A 180 -6.31 -16.46 1.58
CA VAL A 180 -6.08 -16.02 0.20
C VAL A 180 -4.61 -16.15 -0.11
N VAL A 181 -4.27 -17.05 -1.02
CA VAL A 181 -2.93 -17.18 -1.62
C VAL A 181 -2.91 -16.29 -2.87
N THR A 182 -2.06 -15.26 -2.88
CA THR A 182 -1.90 -14.36 -4.03
C THR A 182 -0.63 -14.73 -4.81
N VAL A 183 -0.80 -14.99 -6.11
CA VAL A 183 0.30 -15.38 -7.02
C VAL A 183 0.41 -14.43 -8.21
N ARG A 184 1.60 -14.31 -8.79
CA ARG A 184 1.83 -13.66 -10.08
C ARG A 184 2.21 -14.72 -11.11
N THR A 185 1.53 -14.79 -12.25
CA THR A 185 1.98 -15.59 -13.39
C THR A 185 3.07 -14.84 -14.15
N ILE A 186 4.07 -15.56 -14.64
CA ILE A 186 5.17 -15.04 -15.45
C ILE A 186 5.02 -15.67 -16.83
N ASP A 187 4.90 -14.84 -17.86
CA ASP A 187 4.66 -15.25 -19.25
C ASP A 187 5.77 -14.64 -20.12
N PRO A 188 6.38 -15.39 -21.05
CA PRO A 188 7.33 -14.85 -22.02
C PRO A 188 6.72 -13.68 -22.79
N GLN A 189 7.50 -12.62 -22.98
CA GLN A 189 7.09 -11.44 -23.74
C GLN A 189 7.32 -11.65 -25.25
N PRO A 190 6.59 -10.95 -26.12
CA PRO A 190 6.86 -10.96 -27.56
C PRO A 190 8.29 -10.50 -27.85
N GLY A 191 9.10 -11.40 -28.42
CA GLY A 191 10.52 -11.16 -28.71
C GLY A 191 11.50 -11.79 -27.71
N ASP A 192 11.03 -12.38 -26.61
CA ASP A 192 11.88 -13.17 -25.71
C ASP A 192 12.40 -14.42 -26.44
N ILE A 193 13.72 -14.64 -26.41
CA ILE A 193 14.33 -15.87 -26.92
C ILE A 193 14.17 -16.95 -25.84
N VAL A 194 13.20 -17.85 -26.04
CA VAL A 194 12.91 -18.97 -25.14
C VAL A 194 13.10 -20.31 -25.84
N ALA A 195 13.44 -21.35 -25.07
CA ALA A 195 13.54 -22.71 -25.60
C ALA A 195 12.15 -23.31 -25.84
N GLU A 196 11.93 -23.90 -27.01
CA GLU A 196 10.73 -24.67 -27.36
C GLU A 196 10.77 -26.06 -26.73
N VAL A 197 10.43 -26.10 -25.43
CA VAL A 197 10.33 -27.33 -24.65
C VAL A 197 9.04 -27.29 -23.83
N ILE A 198 8.33 -28.42 -23.81
CA ILE A 198 7.12 -28.56 -23.00
C ILE A 198 7.50 -28.47 -21.51
N THR A 199 6.93 -27.48 -20.82
CA THR A 199 7.11 -27.26 -19.38
C THR A 199 5.80 -27.38 -18.61
N TYR A 200 5.92 -27.61 -17.30
CA TYR A 200 4.78 -27.67 -16.36
C TYR A 200 5.06 -26.75 -15.16
N PRO A 201 4.91 -25.41 -15.33
CA PRO A 201 5.25 -24.45 -14.28
C PRO A 201 4.30 -24.58 -13.09
N HIS A 202 4.85 -24.93 -11.93
CA HIS A 202 4.10 -25.12 -10.69
C HIS A 202 4.90 -24.62 -9.47
N VAL A 203 4.18 -24.30 -8.39
CA VAL A 203 4.73 -23.97 -7.08
C VAL A 203 3.93 -24.67 -5.98
N VAL A 204 4.61 -25.06 -4.90
CA VAL A 204 4.00 -25.67 -3.72
C VAL A 204 4.19 -24.74 -2.53
N VAL A 205 3.08 -24.25 -1.97
CA VAL A 205 3.05 -23.44 -0.76
C VAL A 205 2.75 -24.34 0.43
N LYS A 206 3.69 -24.44 1.36
CA LYS A 206 3.48 -25.05 2.67
C LYS A 206 3.07 -23.99 3.69
N LEU A 207 1.97 -24.27 4.37
CA LEU A 207 1.47 -23.56 5.55
C LEU A 207 1.52 -24.52 6.75
N ASP A 208 1.52 -23.98 7.97
CA ASP A 208 1.14 -24.76 9.16
C ASP A 208 -0.29 -25.30 8.99
N ALA A 209 -0.74 -26.26 9.81
CA ALA A 209 -2.07 -26.86 9.66
C ALA A 209 -3.21 -25.80 9.65
N GLN A 210 -3.99 -25.74 8.57
CA GLN A 210 -5.11 -24.79 8.40
C GLN A 210 -6.42 -25.50 8.05
N SER A 211 -7.45 -25.27 8.89
CA SER A 211 -8.84 -25.68 8.66
C SER A 211 -9.68 -24.66 7.91
N LYS A 212 -9.21 -23.41 7.79
CA LYS A 212 -9.90 -22.32 7.07
C LYS A 212 -10.07 -22.65 5.57
N PRO A 213 -11.14 -22.16 4.91
CA PRO A 213 -11.27 -22.28 3.46
C PRO A 213 -10.14 -21.53 2.77
N ILE A 214 -9.59 -22.08 1.69
CA ILE A 214 -8.51 -21.48 0.90
C ILE A 214 -9.08 -21.00 -0.44
N ARG A 215 -8.55 -19.88 -0.92
CA ARG A 215 -8.77 -19.34 -2.28
C ARG A 215 -7.42 -18.96 -2.86
N VAL A 216 -7.25 -19.16 -4.17
CA VAL A 216 -6.04 -18.76 -4.89
C VAL A 216 -6.43 -17.69 -5.89
N VAL A 217 -5.75 -16.55 -5.84
CA VAL A 217 -6.01 -15.40 -6.73
C VAL A 217 -4.71 -14.93 -7.37
N THR A 218 -4.79 -14.43 -8.59
CA THR A 218 -3.67 -13.76 -9.24
C THR A 218 -3.55 -12.30 -8.79
N THR A 219 -2.42 -11.64 -9.08
CA THR A 219 -2.17 -10.23 -8.73
C THR A 219 -3.13 -9.24 -9.41
N ASP A 220 -3.67 -9.59 -10.57
CA ASP A 220 -4.73 -8.89 -11.31
C ASP A 220 -6.15 -9.20 -10.80
N GLY A 221 -6.28 -10.04 -9.76
CA GLY A 221 -7.53 -10.30 -9.06
C GLY A 221 -8.38 -11.44 -9.60
N ARG A 222 -7.94 -12.14 -10.66
CA ARG A 222 -8.61 -13.34 -11.18
C ARG A 222 -8.45 -14.51 -10.20
N GLU A 223 -9.55 -15.20 -9.93
CA GLU A 223 -9.54 -16.41 -9.10
C GLU A 223 -9.09 -17.63 -9.93
N ILE A 224 -8.21 -18.45 -9.33
CA ILE A 224 -7.80 -19.75 -9.88
C ILE A 224 -8.68 -20.80 -9.18
N PRO A 225 -9.45 -21.63 -9.94
CA PRO A 225 -10.30 -22.65 -9.34
C PRO A 225 -9.50 -23.58 -8.42
N LEU A 226 -9.93 -23.65 -7.15
CA LEU A 226 -9.37 -24.57 -6.17
C LEU A 226 -10.12 -25.90 -6.22
N GLN A 227 -9.38 -26.98 -6.38
CA GLN A 227 -9.86 -28.34 -6.27
C GLN A 227 -9.36 -28.92 -4.94
N GLU A 228 -10.28 -29.33 -4.06
CA GLU A 228 -9.90 -30.16 -2.92
C GLU A 228 -9.64 -31.58 -3.45
N ALA A 229 -8.44 -32.11 -3.22
CA ALA A 229 -8.14 -33.47 -3.63
C ALA A 229 -8.69 -34.46 -2.60
N GLU A 230 -9.56 -35.36 -3.04
CA GLU A 230 -9.89 -36.57 -2.28
C GLU A 230 -8.60 -37.38 -2.02
N ARG A 231 -8.49 -37.95 -0.82
CA ARG A 231 -7.28 -38.66 -0.37
C ARG A 231 -7.13 -40.00 -1.09
#